data_AF-A0A7C3U2Y8-F1
#
_entry.id   AF-A0A7C3U2Y8-F1
#
_cell.length_a   1.000
_cell.length_b   1.000
_cell.length_c   1.000
_cell.angle_alpha   90.00
_cell.angle_beta   90.00
_cell.angle_gamma   90.00
#
_symmetry.space_group_name_H-M   'P 1'
#
loop_
_entity.id
_entity.type
_entity.pdbx_description
1 polymer ?
#
loop_
_entity_poly.entity_id
_entity_poly.type
_entity_poly.pdbx_seq_one_letter_code
_entity_poly.pdbx_strand_id
1 'polypeptide(L)'
;MAEVIPVCVYVAYGQLEANVVKTRLESEGIPVILQYESLGIVFGVTADGLGQVKVMVPQSLEADARAILEASAVGDDEDNRENSGDVDGQTT
;
A
#
# COMPACT_ATOMS: atom_id res chain seq x y z
N MET A 1 -22.42 -17.53 0.53
CA MET A 1 -21.96 -16.18 0.12
C MET A 1 -20.62 -15.99 0.81
N ALA A 2 -19.52 -15.86 0.06
CA ALA A 2 -18.20 -15.69 0.67
C ALA A 2 -18.15 -14.29 1.29
N GLU A 3 -17.86 -14.23 2.59
CA GLU A 3 -17.61 -12.96 3.27
C GLU A 3 -16.25 -12.46 2.82
N VAL A 4 -16.25 -11.51 1.87
CA VAL A 4 -15.04 -10.84 1.41
C VAL A 4 -14.77 -9.67 2.33
N ILE A 5 -13.74 -9.80 3.15
CA ILE A 5 -13.27 -8.75 4.06
C ILE A 5 -12.39 -7.80 3.23
N PRO A 6 -12.78 -6.52 3.06
CA PRO A 6 -11.93 -5.55 2.37
C PRO A 6 -10.84 -5.05 3.32
N VAL A 7 -9.59 -5.10 2.87
CA VAL A 7 -8.40 -4.62 3.59
C VAL A 7 -7.81 -3.42 2.88
N CYS A 8 -7.31 -2.44 3.65
CA CYS A 8 -6.67 -1.25 3.10
C CYS A 8 -5.20 -1.54 2.79
N VAL A 9 -4.81 -1.38 1.53
CA VAL A 9 -3.43 -1.61 1.07
C VAL A 9 -2.68 -0.32 0.76
N TYR A 10 -3.40 0.76 0.47
CA TYR A 10 -2.81 2.06 0.14
C TYR A 10 -3.72 3.22 0.59
N VAL A 11 -3.13 4.35 0.97
CA VAL A 11 -3.85 5.58 1.32
C VAL A 11 -3.33 6.70 0.42
N ALA A 12 -4.21 7.21 -0.43
CA ALA A 12 -3.91 8.30 -1.35
C ALA A 12 -4.37 9.65 -0.76
N TYR A 13 -3.62 10.70 -1.05
CA TYR A 13 -3.95 12.08 -0.67
C TYR A 13 -4.48 12.82 -1.89
N GLY A 14 -5.76 12.57 -2.21
CA GLY A 14 -6.43 13.16 -3.36
C GLY A 14 -7.04 12.15 -4.32
N GLN A 15 -8.05 12.63 -5.04
CA GLN A 15 -8.83 11.81 -5.97
C GLN A 15 -7.99 11.35 -7.17
N LEU A 16 -7.07 12.19 -7.67
CA LEU A 16 -6.25 11.84 -8.84
C LEU A 16 -5.33 10.66 -8.55
N GLU A 17 -4.55 10.74 -7.48
CA GLU A 17 -3.61 9.68 -7.07
C GLU A 17 -4.36 8.37 -6.76
N ALA A 18 -5.50 8.46 -6.06
CA ALA A 18 -6.34 7.30 -5.79
C ALA A 18 -6.83 6.60 -7.07
N ASN A 19 -7.22 7.37 -8.08
CA ASN A 19 -7.67 6.81 -9.36
C ASN A 19 -6.50 6.18 -10.13
N VAL A 20 -5.30 6.74 -10.09
CA VAL A 20 -4.11 6.12 -10.72
C VAL A 20 -3.83 4.75 -10.13
N VAL A 21 -3.82 4.65 -8.80
CA VAL A 21 -3.62 3.38 -8.09
C VAL A 21 -4.75 2.39 -8.38
N LYS A 22 -6.01 2.86 -8.35
CA LYS A 22 -7.19 2.05 -8.67
C LYS A 22 -7.09 1.44 -10.06
N THR A 23 -6.87 2.27 -11.08
CA THR A 23 -6.79 1.82 -12.48
C THR A 23 -5.68 0.80 -12.69
N ARG A 24 -4.55 0.95 -11.99
CA ARG A 24 -3.45 0.00 -12.09
C ARG A 24 -3.80 -1.37 -11.53
N LEU A 25 -4.32 -1.43 -10.31
CA LEU A 25 -4.77 -2.67 -9.69
C LEU A 25 -5.93 -3.31 -10.47
N GLU A 26 -6.87 -2.52 -10.99
CA GLU A 26 -7.96 -3.01 -11.86
C GLU A 26 -7.43 -3.59 -13.17
N SER A 27 -6.34 -3.05 -13.73
CA SER A 27 -5.71 -3.56 -14.95
C SER A 27 -5.07 -4.94 -14.75
N GLU A 28 -4.62 -5.22 -13.53
CA GLU A 28 -4.11 -6.54 -13.11
C GLU A 28 -5.26 -7.52 -12.77
N GLY A 29 -6.52 -7.07 -12.85
CA GLY A 29 -7.71 -7.88 -12.55
C GLY A 29 -8.10 -7.89 -11.07
N ILE A 30 -7.51 -7.01 -10.25
CA ILE A 30 -7.81 -6.92 -8.82
C ILE A 30 -8.94 -5.90 -8.60
N PRO A 31 -10.09 -6.30 -8.02
CA PRO A 31 -11.17 -5.37 -7.70
C PRO A 31 -10.76 -4.42 -6.57
N VAL A 32 -10.78 -3.12 -6.88
CA VAL A 32 -10.45 -2.06 -5.92
C VAL A 32 -11.68 -1.24 -5.55
N ILE A 33 -11.80 -0.97 -4.26
CA ILE A 33 -12.80 -0.08 -3.68
C ILE A 33 -12.09 1.15 -3.14
N LEU A 34 -12.46 2.33 -3.64
CA LEU A 34 -11.99 3.60 -3.09
C LEU A 34 -12.96 4.05 -1.99
N GLN A 35 -12.44 4.21 -0.78
CA GLN A 35 -13.18 4.70 0.36
C GLN A 35 -12.72 6.12 0.69
N TYR A 36 -13.59 7.08 0.37
CA TYR A 36 -13.38 8.49 0.68
C TYR A 36 -13.79 8.72 2.13
N GLU A 37 -12.83 9.07 3.00
CA GLU A 37 -13.19 9.59 4.32
C GLU A 37 -13.65 11.04 4.17
N SER A 38 -14.94 11.23 3.88
CA SER A 38 -15.60 12.53 3.91
C SER A 38 -15.89 13.02 5.34
N LEU A 39 -15.22 12.48 6.37
CA LEU A 39 -15.37 12.90 7.76
C LEU A 39 -14.64 14.22 8.08
N GLY A 40 -14.14 14.92 7.07
CA GLY A 40 -13.54 16.26 7.18
C GLY A 40 -14.52 17.41 7.53
N ILE A 41 -15.78 17.12 7.85
CA ILE A 41 -16.75 18.17 8.25
C ILE A 41 -16.70 18.44 9.77
N VAL A 42 -16.24 17.50 10.60
CA VAL A 42 -16.29 17.65 12.07
C VAL A 42 -14.98 18.15 12.70
N PHE A 43 -13.81 17.89 12.11
CA PHE A 43 -12.53 18.40 12.61
C PHE A 43 -11.84 19.26 11.55
N GLY A 44 -12.15 20.55 11.58
CA GLY A 44 -11.56 21.57 10.70
C GLY A 44 -10.06 21.76 10.91
N VAL A 45 -9.26 20.97 10.20
CA VAL A 45 -7.84 21.22 9.92
C VAL A 45 -7.63 20.90 8.43
N THR A 46 -7.68 21.87 7.53
CA THR A 46 -6.51 22.68 7.13
C THR A 46 -5.29 21.83 6.73
N ALA A 47 -5.43 20.97 5.73
CA ALA A 47 -4.32 20.51 4.90
C ALA A 47 -4.87 20.22 3.50
N ASP A 48 -4.90 21.24 2.65
CA ASP A 48 -4.99 21.09 1.19
C ASP A 48 -6.20 20.34 0.58
N GLY A 49 -7.42 20.49 1.10
CA GLY A 49 -8.68 20.27 0.36
C GLY A 49 -8.94 18.90 -0.34
N LEU A 50 -8.04 17.92 -0.22
CA LEU A 50 -7.99 16.77 -1.12
C LEU A 50 -8.54 15.49 -0.51
N GLY A 51 -8.78 15.45 0.81
CA GLY A 51 -9.33 14.30 1.51
C GLY A 51 -8.43 13.05 1.45
N GLN A 52 -8.43 12.25 2.51
CA GLN A 52 -7.76 10.95 2.45
C GLN A 52 -8.68 9.94 1.74
N VAL A 53 -8.14 9.27 0.74
CA VAL A 53 -8.82 8.22 0.00
C VAL A 53 -8.12 6.90 0.26
N LYS A 54 -8.82 5.99 0.93
CA LYS A 54 -8.30 4.65 1.23
C LYS A 54 -8.59 3.72 0.06
N VAL A 55 -7.56 3.05 -0.43
CA VAL A 55 -7.66 2.01 -1.46
C VAL A 55 -7.82 0.67 -0.76
N MET A 56 -8.97 0.04 -0.95
CA MET A 56 -9.33 -1.23 -0.34
C MET A 56 -9.43 -2.33 -1.39
N VAL A 57 -8.92 -3.52 -1.04
CA VAL A 57 -8.97 -4.73 -1.87
C VAL A 57 -9.49 -5.90 -1.03
N PRO A 58 -10.02 -6.97 -1.63
CA PRO A 58 -10.35 -8.19 -0.88
C PRO A 58 -9.09 -8.76 -0.22
N GLN A 59 -9.21 -9.21 1.03
CA GLN A 59 -8.09 -9.82 1.77
C GLN A 59 -7.41 -10.96 0.99
N SER A 60 -8.16 -11.73 0.20
CA SER A 60 -7.61 -12.81 -0.64
C SER A 60 -6.61 -12.32 -1.70
N LEU A 61 -6.65 -11.04 -2.06
CA LEU A 61 -5.81 -10.41 -3.08
C LEU A 61 -4.88 -9.35 -2.47
N GLU A 62 -4.83 -9.24 -1.14
CA GLU A 62 -3.98 -8.29 -0.43
C GLU A 62 -2.51 -8.44 -0.83
N ALA A 63 -2.00 -9.67 -0.80
CA ALA A 63 -0.61 -9.97 -1.12
C ALA A 63 -0.25 -9.58 -2.56
N ASP A 64 -1.15 -9.87 -3.50
CA ASP A 64 -0.97 -9.57 -4.92
C ASP A 64 -0.99 -8.04 -5.16
N ALA A 65 -1.98 -7.35 -4.58
CA ALA A 65 -2.09 -5.89 -4.65
C ALA A 65 -0.87 -5.19 -4.05
N ARG A 66 -0.38 -5.67 -2.91
CA ARG A 66 0.81 -5.13 -2.25
C ARG A 66 2.06 -5.33 -3.10
N ALA A 67 2.24 -6.50 -3.70
CA ALA A 67 3.33 -6.78 -4.62
C ALA A 67 3.31 -5.89 -5.87
N ILE A 68 2.15 -5.61 -6.45
CA ILE A 68 2.00 -4.71 -7.60
C ILE A 68 2.35 -3.26 -7.23
N LEU A 69 1.91 -2.82 -6.05
CA LEU A 69 2.24 -1.49 -5.52
C LEU A 69 3.75 -1.37 -5.26
N GLU A 70 4.35 -2.37 -4.61
CA GLU A 70 5.80 -2.44 -4.35
C GLU A 70 6.60 -2.44 -5.66
N ALA A 71 6.21 -3.24 -6.65
CA ALA A 71 6.84 -3.25 -7.98
C ALA A 71 6.77 -1.89 -8.71
N SER A 72 5.82 -1.03 -8.33
CA SER A 72 5.72 0.33 -8.86
C SER A 72 6.47 1.38 -8.03
N ALA A 73 6.77 1.08 -6.77
CA ALA A 73 7.41 1.99 -5.82
C ALA A 73 8.92 1.74 -5.67
N VAL A 74 9.43 0.55 -5.98
CA VAL A 74 10.86 0.19 -5.86
C VAL A 74 11.72 1.02 -6.83
N GLY A 75 12.29 2.13 -6.35
CA GLY A 75 13.51 2.09 -5.51
C GLY A 75 13.08 2.46 -4.08
N ASP A 76 13.51 1.82 -3.00
CA ASP A 76 14.83 1.29 -2.67
C ASP A 76 14.61 0.17 -1.64
N ASP A 77 14.96 -1.07 -1.99
CA ASP A 77 15.20 -2.15 -1.02
C ASP A 77 16.71 -2.45 -1.02
N GLU A 78 17.51 -1.48 -0.58
CA GLU A 78 18.78 -1.77 0.11
C GLU A 78 18.41 -1.94 1.60
N ASP A 79 18.75 -2.99 2.33
CA ASP A 79 20.05 -3.62 2.43
C ASP A 79 19.89 -5.02 3.06
N ASN A 80 20.42 -5.98 2.32
CA ASN A 80 21.31 -7.05 2.76
C ASN A 80 21.16 -7.58 4.20
N ARG A 81 20.83 -8.87 4.28
CA ARG A 81 20.99 -9.68 5.48
C ARG A 81 22.47 -9.68 5.89
N GLU A 82 22.85 -8.87 6.87
CA GLU A 82 24.19 -8.94 7.44
C GLU A 82 24.44 -10.33 8.01
N ASN A 83 25.49 -10.91 7.43
CA ASN A 83 25.98 -12.27 7.54
C ASN A 83 26.25 -12.68 9.00
N SER A 84 25.50 -13.67 9.47
CA SER A 84 25.79 -14.41 10.70
C SER A 84 27.07 -15.24 10.54
N GLY A 85 28.11 -14.91 11.31
CA GLY A 85 29.06 -15.90 11.83
C GLY A 85 30.43 -15.96 11.16
N ASP A 86 31.30 -14.99 11.47
CA ASP A 86 32.74 -15.25 11.48
C ASP A 86 33.10 -16.02 12.76
N VAL A 87 33.30 -17.32 12.54
CA VAL A 87 33.90 -18.29 13.46
C VAL A 87 35.42 -18.33 13.27
N ASP A 88 36.13 -18.49 14.38
CA ASP A 88 37.54 -18.94 14.48
C ASP A 88 38.61 -17.95 13.95
N GLY A 89 39.59 -17.48 14.73
CA GLY A 89 40.55 -18.26 15.49
C GLY A 89 41.95 -17.74 15.12
N GLN A 90 42.73 -17.35 16.12
CA GLN A 90 44.20 -17.26 16.20
C GLN A 90 45.00 -17.13 14.89
N THR A 91 45.83 -16.07 14.74
CA THR A 91 47.22 -16.19 14.26
C THR A 91 48.03 -14.90 14.50
N THR A 92 49.19 -15.10 15.14
CA THR A 92 50.37 -14.22 15.36
C THR A 92 50.33 -13.21 16.50
#